data_AF-A0A023EFT6-F1
#
_entry.id   AF-A0A023EFT6-F1
#
_cell.length_a   1.000
_cell.length_b   1.000
_cell.length_c   1.000
_cell.angle_alpha   90.00
_cell.angle_beta   90.00
_cell.angle_gamma   90.00
#
_symmetry.space_group_name_H-M   'P 1'
#
loop_
_entity.id
_entity.type
_entity.pdbx_description
1 polymer ?
#
loop_
_entity_poly.entity_id
_entity_poly.type
_entity_poly.pdbx_seq_one_letter_code
_entity_poly.pdbx_strand_id
1 'polypeptide(L)'
;LNLQLFLEYPVTDVGLRYIGNLRQLEYLSLDCFDSAHLLMERSHLIGFDWAPLLWASEIHLNGFLMIDVSNILDFLLNPNLRSLSLERCGRSASMIETVRKIKQLMDVSRPLPRIAAIW
;
A
#
# COMPACT_ATOMS: atom_id res chain seq x y z
N LEU A 1 -20.69 9.45 -4.94
CA LEU A 1 -19.34 10.00 -5.14
C LEU A 1 -19.04 9.93 -6.64
N ASN A 2 -18.73 11.04 -7.31
CA ASN A 2 -18.39 10.99 -8.74
C ASN A 2 -16.93 10.51 -8.87
N LEU A 3 -16.75 9.27 -9.32
CA LEU A 3 -15.43 8.62 -9.40
C LEU A 3 -14.61 9.10 -10.61
N GLN A 4 -15.22 9.85 -11.53
CA GLN A 4 -14.57 10.30 -12.78
C GLN A 4 -13.40 11.26 -12.53
N LEU A 5 -13.45 12.03 -11.44
CA LEU A 5 -12.35 12.92 -11.04
C LEU A 5 -11.06 12.15 -10.70
N PHE A 6 -11.14 10.90 -10.23
CA PHE A 6 -9.96 10.07 -9.93
C PHE A 6 -9.29 9.51 -11.19
N LEU A 7 -9.97 9.53 -12.34
CA LEU A 7 -9.40 9.10 -13.62
C LEU A 7 -8.62 10.24 -14.30
N GLU A 8 -9.05 11.49 -14.08
CA GLU A 8 -8.40 12.68 -14.65
C GLU A 8 -7.28 13.20 -13.76
N TYR A 9 -7.39 13.04 -12.44
CA TYR A 9 -6.40 13.46 -11.48
C TYR A 9 -5.88 12.26 -10.68
N PRO A 10 -4.60 11.88 -10.84
CA PRO A 10 -4.03 10.77 -10.07
C PRO A 10 -4.17 11.03 -8.57
N VAL A 11 -4.42 9.98 -7.80
CA VAL A 11 -4.45 10.06 -6.34
C VAL A 11 -3.06 10.52 -5.86
N THR A 12 -3.01 11.71 -5.28
CA THR A 12 -1.81 12.26 -4.64
C THR A 12 -1.81 11.94 -3.15
N ASP A 13 -0.66 12.11 -2.50
CA ASP A 13 -0.47 11.95 -1.05
C ASP A 13 -1.49 12.80 -0.26
N VAL A 14 -1.77 14.00 -0.76
CA VAL A 14 -2.78 14.91 -0.20
C VAL A 14 -4.18 14.29 -0.28
N GLY A 15 -4.48 13.58 -1.36
CA GLY A 15 -5.72 12.80 -1.51
C GLY A 15 -5.85 11.69 -0.47
N LEU A 16 -4.77 10.95 -0.18
CA LEU A 16 -4.76 9.88 0.82
C LEU A 16 -5.08 10.38 2.24
N ARG A 17 -4.68 11.60 2.59
CA ARG A 17 -5.04 12.21 3.89
C ARG A 17 -6.54 12.31 4.09
N TYR A 18 -7.30 12.60 3.02
CA TYR A 18 -8.75 12.63 3.09
C TYR A 18 -9.35 11.23 3.20
N ILE A 19 -8.74 10.23 2.56
CA ILE A 19 -9.13 8.82 2.70
C ILE A 19 -8.94 8.35 4.16
N GLY A 20 -7.91 8.83 4.85
CA GLY A 20 -7.69 8.51 6.28
C GLY A 20 -8.79 8.95 7.24
N ASN A 21 -9.64 9.89 6.82
CA ASN A 21 -10.80 10.29 7.60
C ASN A 21 -11.97 9.30 7.50
N LEU A 22 -11.92 8.36 6.55
CA LEU A 22 -12.92 7.32 6.35
C LEU A 22 -12.71 6.18 7.37
N ARG A 23 -13.01 6.43 8.64
CA ARG A 23 -12.78 5.47 9.75
C ARG A 23 -13.60 4.18 9.67
N GLN A 24 -14.61 4.15 8.80
CA GLN A 24 -15.43 2.97 8.51
C GLN A 24 -15.02 2.27 7.20
N LEU A 25 -13.90 2.68 6.58
CA LEU A 25 -13.43 2.07 5.35
C LEU A 25 -12.88 0.67 5.65
N GLU A 26 -13.60 -0.36 5.21
CA GLU A 26 -13.19 -1.76 5.38
C GLU A 26 -12.28 -2.24 4.26
N TYR A 27 -12.52 -1.75 3.05
CA TYR A 27 -11.85 -2.17 1.81
C TYR A 27 -11.31 -0.95 1.05
N LEU A 28 -10.03 -0.98 0.71
CA LEU A 28 -9.37 0.01 -0.15
C LEU A 28 -8.55 -0.69 -1.22
N SER A 29 -8.79 -0.34 -2.48
CA SER A 29 -7.97 -0.76 -3.61
C SER A 29 -7.52 0.44 -4.42
N LEU A 30 -6.21 0.59 -4.57
CA LEU A 30 -5.55 1.56 -5.42
C LEU A 30 -4.55 0.82 -6.30
N ASP A 31 -4.61 1.06 -7.61
CA ASP A 31 -3.69 0.48 -8.57
C ASP A 31 -2.96 1.60 -9.32
N CYS A 32 -1.64 1.53 -9.33
CA CYS A 32 -0.79 2.42 -10.11
C CYS A 32 -0.32 1.70 -11.38
N PHE A 33 -0.73 2.19 -12.54
CA PHE A 33 -0.35 1.64 -13.84
C PHE A 33 0.78 2.41 -14.53
N ASP A 34 1.31 3.45 -13.89
CA ASP A 34 2.35 4.28 -14.51
C ASP A 34 3.61 3.45 -14.82
N SER A 35 4.09 3.58 -16.05
CA SER A 35 5.39 3.07 -16.44
C SER A 35 6.45 3.81 -15.63
N ALA A 36 7.43 3.06 -15.08
CA ALA A 36 8.45 3.57 -14.16
C ALA A 36 9.19 4.85 -14.63
N HIS A 37 9.14 5.15 -15.94
CA HIS A 37 9.63 6.37 -16.57
C HIS A 37 8.87 7.65 -16.16
N LEU A 38 7.53 7.62 -16.08
CA LEU A 38 6.73 8.81 -15.71
C LEU A 38 6.85 9.14 -14.21
N LEU A 39 7.14 8.13 -13.39
CA LEU A 39 7.36 8.28 -11.95
C LEU A 39 8.73 8.90 -11.61
N MET A 40 9.75 8.78 -12.47
CA MET A 40 11.04 9.44 -12.24
C MET A 40 10.98 10.95 -12.46
N GLU A 41 10.18 11.44 -13.43
CA GLU A 41 9.97 12.89 -13.61
C GLU A 41 9.07 13.50 -12.53
N ARG A 42 8.21 12.70 -11.89
CA ARG A 42 7.33 13.12 -10.79
C ARG A 42 7.86 12.79 -9.40
N SER A 43 9.15 12.45 -9.31
CA SER A 43 9.88 12.10 -8.08
C SER A 43 10.00 13.23 -7.05
N HIS A 44 9.20 14.30 -7.17
CA HIS A 44 8.99 15.29 -6.11
C HIS A 44 7.72 15.01 -5.28
N LEU A 45 6.89 14.04 -5.67
CA LEU A 45 5.75 13.54 -4.87
C LEU A 45 6.20 12.47 -3.85
N ILE A 46 7.40 12.67 -3.29
CA ILE A 46 8.01 11.77 -2.31
C ILE A 46 7.31 12.00 -0.97
N GLY A 47 6.51 11.01 -0.57
CA GLY A 47 5.98 10.92 0.78
C GLY A 47 4.51 10.55 0.81
N PHE A 48 4.13 9.45 0.14
CA PHE A 48 2.85 8.83 0.43
C PHE A 48 2.84 8.43 1.91
N ASP A 49 2.20 9.26 2.73
CA ASP A 49 1.88 8.95 4.11
C ASP A 49 0.74 7.93 4.08
N TRP A 50 1.09 6.66 4.29
CA TRP A 50 0.14 5.56 4.31
C TRP A 50 -0.48 5.33 5.70
N ALA A 51 -0.03 6.05 6.73
CA ALA A 51 -0.61 5.98 8.08
C ALA A 51 -2.14 6.21 8.11
N PRO A 52 -2.72 7.12 7.30
CA PRO A 52 -4.15 7.22 7.03
C PRO A 52 -4.88 5.89 6.77
N LEU A 53 -4.22 4.92 6.12
CA LEU A 53 -4.83 3.68 5.67
C LEU A 53 -4.79 2.56 6.73
N LEU A 54 -4.10 2.76 7.86
CA LEU A 54 -3.88 1.76 8.91
C LEU A 54 -5.14 1.34 9.68
N TRP A 55 -6.32 1.75 9.26
CA TRP A 55 -7.59 1.36 9.85
C TRP A 55 -8.34 0.31 9.01
N ALA A 56 -8.04 0.23 7.71
CA ALA A 56 -8.75 -0.65 6.81
C ALA A 56 -8.42 -2.12 7.07
N SER A 57 -9.41 -2.99 6.90
CA SER A 57 -9.23 -4.44 7.05
C SER A 57 -8.67 -5.08 5.77
N GLU A 58 -8.90 -4.49 4.62
CA GLU A 58 -8.44 -5.01 3.33
C GLU A 58 -7.80 -3.87 2.53
N ILE A 59 -6.51 -3.99 2.24
CA ILE A 59 -5.71 -2.96 1.58
C ILE A 59 -5.05 -3.57 0.35
N HIS A 60 -5.33 -3.02 -0.81
CA HIS A 60 -4.71 -3.40 -2.07
C HIS A 60 -4.02 -2.18 -2.67
N LEU A 61 -2.69 -2.18 -2.69
CA LEU A 61 -1.87 -1.07 -3.21
C LEU A 61 -0.89 -1.67 -4.21
N ASN A 62 -1.33 -1.85 -5.46
CA ASN A 62 -0.49 -2.50 -6.48
C ASN A 62 0.19 -1.46 -7.40
N GLY A 63 1.39 -1.76 -7.87
CA GLY A 63 2.17 -0.91 -8.78
C GLY A 63 2.85 0.29 -8.12
N PHE A 64 2.75 0.44 -6.80
CA PHE A 64 3.37 1.53 -6.05
C PHE A 64 4.84 1.20 -5.72
N LEU A 65 5.73 1.56 -6.65
CA LEU A 65 7.16 1.29 -6.56
C LEU A 65 7.89 1.99 -5.40
N MET A 66 7.26 3.00 -4.77
CA MET A 66 7.82 3.77 -3.65
C MET A 66 7.45 3.21 -2.27
N ILE A 67 6.62 2.17 -2.20
CA ILE A 67 6.37 1.47 -0.93
C ILE A 67 7.68 0.86 -0.44
N ASP A 68 8.05 1.20 0.79
CA ASP A 68 9.25 0.67 1.46
C ASP A 68 8.91 -0.32 2.58
N VAL A 69 9.95 -0.88 3.20
CA VAL A 69 9.79 -1.87 4.29
C VAL A 69 9.06 -1.28 5.50
N SER A 70 9.30 -0.01 5.84
CA SER A 70 8.66 0.63 6.99
C SER A 70 7.16 0.74 6.77
N ASN A 71 6.72 1.13 5.57
CA ASN A 71 5.31 1.17 5.23
C ASN A 71 4.65 -0.20 5.36
N ILE A 72 5.34 -1.26 4.91
CA ILE A 72 4.83 -2.63 5.01
C ILE A 72 4.71 -3.07 6.47
N LEU A 73 5.70 -2.73 7.31
CA LEU A 73 5.64 -3.01 8.74
C LEU A 73 4.44 -2.29 9.39
N ASP A 74 4.19 -1.03 9.06
CA ASP A 74 3.05 -0.29 9.58
C ASP A 74 1.73 -0.98 9.22
N PHE A 75 1.54 -1.40 7.96
CA PHE A 75 0.36 -2.17 7.57
C PHE A 75 0.23 -3.48 8.36
N LEU A 76 1.32 -4.20 8.57
CA LEU A 76 1.30 -5.47 9.29
C LEU A 76 1.09 -5.31 10.81
N LEU A 77 1.34 -4.11 11.35
CA LEU A 77 1.02 -3.75 12.72
C LEU A 77 -0.45 -3.34 12.90
N ASN A 78 -1.18 -3.02 11.81
CA ASN A 78 -2.62 -2.75 11.88
C ASN A 78 -3.37 -4.00 12.39
N PRO A 79 -4.02 -3.93 13.57
CA PRO A 79 -4.68 -5.08 14.18
C PRO A 79 -5.96 -5.52 13.44
N ASN A 80 -6.52 -4.66 12.59
CA ASN A 80 -7.73 -4.96 11.83
C ASN A 80 -7.43 -5.57 10.46
N LEU A 81 -6.16 -5.57 10.04
CA LEU A 81 -5.76 -6.01 8.71
C LEU A 81 -6.00 -7.51 8.53
N ARG A 82 -6.81 -7.84 7.54
CA ARG A 82 -7.17 -9.19 7.10
C ARG A 82 -6.59 -9.53 5.73
N SER A 83 -6.37 -8.53 4.87
CA SER A 83 -5.82 -8.73 3.53
C SER A 83 -4.90 -7.57 3.14
N LEU A 84 -3.74 -7.89 2.57
CA LEU A 84 -2.80 -6.91 2.04
C LEU A 84 -2.28 -7.36 0.67
N SER A 85 -2.57 -6.58 -0.38
CA SER A 85 -2.03 -6.80 -1.72
C SER A 85 -1.00 -5.73 -2.06
N LEU A 86 0.18 -6.16 -2.47
CA LEU A 86 1.32 -5.30 -2.85
C LEU A 86 1.97 -5.77 -4.15
N GLU A 87 1.15 -6.17 -5.13
CA GLU A 87 1.66 -6.64 -6.41
C GLU A 87 2.41 -5.53 -7.15
N ARG A 88 3.54 -5.86 -7.78
CA ARG A 88 4.37 -4.92 -8.54
C ARG A 88 4.83 -3.72 -7.69
N CYS A 89 5.02 -3.92 -6.39
CA CYS A 89 5.49 -2.90 -5.44
C CYS A 89 6.96 -3.08 -5.06
N GLY A 90 7.59 -1.95 -4.73
CA GLY A 90 9.02 -1.88 -4.40
C GLY A 90 9.96 -2.15 -5.56
N ARG A 91 11.21 -1.70 -5.42
CA ARG A 91 12.23 -1.76 -6.48
C ARG A 91 13.43 -2.64 -6.15
N SER A 92 13.57 -3.12 -4.91
CA SER A 92 14.79 -3.83 -4.49
C SER A 92 14.51 -5.29 -4.09
N ALA A 93 15.38 -6.19 -4.53
CA ALA A 93 15.39 -7.59 -4.10
C ALA A 93 15.48 -7.74 -2.57
N SER A 94 16.08 -6.76 -1.88
CA SER A 94 16.15 -6.71 -0.42
C SER A 94 14.77 -6.50 0.23
N MET A 95 13.88 -5.72 -0.40
CA MET A 95 12.52 -5.51 0.11
C MET A 95 11.71 -6.79 -0.01
N ILE A 96 11.78 -7.46 -1.16
CA ILE A 96 11.10 -8.74 -1.42
C ILE A 96 11.47 -9.77 -0.35
N GLU A 97 12.76 -9.96 -0.09
CA GLU A 97 13.22 -10.92 0.92
C GLU A 97 12.83 -10.49 2.34
N THR A 98 12.79 -9.19 2.62
CA THR A 98 12.35 -8.67 3.93
C THR A 98 10.88 -8.96 4.18
N VAL A 99 10.01 -8.72 3.20
CA VAL A 99 8.58 -9.04 3.30
C VAL A 99 8.37 -10.54 3.45
N ARG A 100 9.13 -11.35 2.70
CA ARG A 100 9.10 -12.83 2.81
C ARG A 100 9.46 -13.28 4.23
N LYS A 101 10.50 -12.71 4.83
CA LYS A 101 10.92 -13.00 6.21
C LYS A 101 9.89 -12.54 7.23
N ILE A 102 9.32 -11.35 7.08
CA ILE A 102 8.28 -10.84 7.99
C ILE A 102 7.06 -11.77 7.96
N LYS A 103 6.63 -12.21 6.77
CA LYS A 103 5.55 -13.18 6.62
C LYS A 103 5.85 -14.47 7.40
N GLN A 104 7.05 -15.01 7.28
CA GLN A 104 7.48 -16.21 8.02
C GLN A 104 7.50 -16.00 9.55
N LEU A 105 7.92 -14.82 10.03
CA LEU A 105 7.98 -14.52 11.46
C LEU A 105 6.59 -14.36 12.09
N MET A 106 5.66 -13.77 11.35
CA MET A 106 4.32 -13.48 11.85
C MET A 106 3.41 -14.72 11.88
N ASP A 107 3.67 -15.75 11.06
CA ASP A 107 3.00 -17.06 11.12
C ASP A 107 3.08 -17.73 12.51
N VAL A 108 4.05 -17.32 13.33
CA VAL A 108 4.31 -17.91 14.66
C VAL A 108 3.45 -17.27 15.77
N SER A 109 2.84 -16.09 15.54
CA SER A 109 2.31 -15.26 16.64
C SER A 109 0.81 -14.92 16.56
N ARG A 110 0.19 -14.94 15.37
CA ARG A 110 -1.24 -14.63 15.16
C ARG A 110 -1.68 -15.05 13.74
N PRO A 111 -2.98 -15.28 13.47
CA PRO A 111 -3.44 -15.55 12.12
C PRO A 111 -3.05 -14.38 11.21
N LEU A 112 -2.25 -14.68 10.18
CA LEU A 112 -1.78 -13.68 9.24
C LEU A 112 -2.91 -13.12 8.37
N PRO A 113 -2.88 -11.82 8.03
CA PRO A 113 -3.65 -11.35 6.89
C PRO A 113 -3.25 -12.12 5.62
N ARG A 114 -4.20 -12.30 4.71
CA ARG A 114 -3.92 -12.83 3.37
C ARG A 114 -3.05 -11.83 2.63
N ILE A 115 -1.78 -12.18 2.39
CA ILE A 115 -0.87 -11.32 1.65
C ILE A 115 -0.74 -11.82 0.22
N ALA A 116 -1.21 -11.04 -0.74
CA ALA A 116 -0.99 -11.23 -2.17
C ALA A 116 0.14 -10.29 -2.62
N ALA A 117 1.30 -10.86 -2.95
CA ALA A 117 2.40 -10.09 -3.49
C ALA A 117 3.01 -10.86 -4.65
N ILE A 118 2.72 -10.40 -5.86
CA ILE A 118 3.36 -10.83 -7.09
C ILE A 118 4.38 -9.73 -7.42
N TRP A 119 5.64 -10.01 -7.13
CA TRP A 119 6.75 -9.07 -7.29
C TRP A 119 7.18 -8.94 -8.75
#